data_AF-H0TA43-F1
#
_entry.id   AF-H0TA43-F1
#
_cell.length_a   1.000
_cell.length_b   1.000
_cell.length_c   1.000
_cell.angle_alpha   90.00
_cell.angle_beta   90.00
_cell.angle_gamma   90.00
#
_symmetry.space_group_name_H-M   'P 1'
#
loop_
_entity.id
_entity.type
_entity.pdbx_description
1 polymer ?
#
loop_
_entity_poly.entity_id
_entity_poly.type
_entity_poly.pdbx_seq_one_letter_code
_entity_poly.pdbx_strand_id
1 'polypeptide(L)'
;MAGIGEASMRAAAEGGRRFGIATVTPALVASISALADALGLSAQFTGTRLTEGDPVALAADPARLVDALAAATRACIEADGAEAVIIGGGPLAQAADQLQPQFSRPIIKPIAAAVARMLQLLSA
;
A
#
# COMPACT_ATOMS: atom_id res chain seq x y z
N MET A 1 2.51 14.70 14.65
CA MET A 1 1.39 13.81 14.28
C MET A 1 1.84 13.01 13.08
N ALA A 2 2.13 11.72 13.25
CA ALA A 2 2.51 10.86 12.13
C ALA A 2 1.27 10.61 11.27
N GLY A 3 1.36 10.94 9.98
CA GLY A 3 0.26 10.73 9.04
C GLY A 3 0.05 9.25 8.72
N ILE A 4 -1.17 8.90 8.29
CA ILE A 4 -1.54 7.53 7.88
C ILE A 4 -0.55 6.94 6.86
N GLY A 5 -0.06 7.75 5.92
CA GLY A 5 0.93 7.34 4.92
C GLY A 5 2.29 6.97 5.54
N GLU A 6 2.78 7.77 6.49
CA GLU A 6 4.07 7.51 7.15
C GLU A 6 4.04 6.19 7.93
N ALA A 7 3.00 5.97 8.74
CA ALA A 7 2.85 4.75 9.51
C ALA A 7 2.87 3.49 8.62
N SER A 8 2.23 3.59 7.45
CA SER A 8 2.16 2.51 6.46
C SER A 8 3.52 2.20 5.84
N MET A 9 4.24 3.23 5.41
CA MET A 9 5.56 3.07 4.80
C MET A 9 6.57 2.49 5.78
N ARG A 10 6.56 2.95 7.03
CA ARG A 10 7.43 2.39 8.08
C ARG A 10 7.11 0.93 8.40
N ALA A 11 5.82 0.57 8.42
CA ALA A 11 5.41 -0.81 8.64
C ALA A 11 5.80 -1.73 7.46
N ALA A 12 5.69 -1.23 6.22
CA ALA A 12 6.08 -1.99 5.03
C ALA A 12 7.61 -2.18 4.94
N ALA A 13 8.38 -1.17 5.35
CA ALA A 13 9.85 -1.18 5.38
C ALA A 13 10.44 -1.87 6.63
N GLU A 14 9.62 -2.35 7.56
CA GLU A 14 10.10 -2.94 8.80
C GLU A 14 11.03 -4.14 8.52
N GLY A 15 12.17 -4.19 9.22
CA GLY A 15 13.20 -5.21 9.00
C GLY A 15 14.07 -4.98 7.75
N GLY A 16 14.03 -3.79 7.14
CA GLY A 16 14.81 -3.48 5.93
C GLY A 16 14.16 -3.96 4.64
N ARG A 17 12.88 -4.33 4.68
CA ARG A 17 12.15 -4.89 3.54
C ARG A 17 11.97 -3.85 2.44
N ARG A 18 12.16 -4.28 1.20
CA ARG A 18 11.71 -3.51 0.04
C ARG A 18 10.18 -3.53 -0.01
N PHE A 19 9.58 -2.40 -0.37
CA PHE A 19 8.13 -2.31 -0.43
C PHE A 19 7.64 -1.52 -1.65
N GLY A 20 6.44 -1.85 -2.11
CA GLY A 20 5.75 -1.17 -3.19
C GLY A 20 4.40 -0.64 -2.73
N ILE A 21 3.76 0.20 -3.55
CA ILE A 21 2.42 0.72 -3.28
C ILE A 21 1.52 0.42 -4.47
N ALA A 22 0.40 -0.25 -4.22
CA ALA A 22 -0.66 -0.45 -5.21
C ALA A 22 -1.83 0.51 -4.91
N THR A 23 -2.25 1.30 -5.90
CA THR A 23 -3.36 2.26 -5.74
C THR A 23 -4.13 2.46 -7.04
N VAL A 24 -5.31 3.06 -6.94
CA VAL A 24 -6.16 3.40 -8.09
C VAL A 24 -6.03 4.87 -8.50
N THR A 25 -5.38 5.71 -7.69
CA THR A 25 -5.41 7.18 -7.84
C THR A 25 -4.08 7.71 -8.38
N PRO A 26 -3.99 8.09 -9.67
CA PRO A 26 -2.74 8.56 -10.28
C PRO A 26 -2.18 9.82 -9.62
N ALA A 27 -3.08 10.71 -9.15
CA ALA A 27 -2.71 11.97 -8.51
C ALA A 27 -1.85 11.78 -7.23
N LEU A 28 -1.85 10.59 -6.63
CA LEU A 28 -1.08 10.31 -5.42
C LEU A 28 0.36 9.88 -5.68
N VAL A 29 0.71 9.48 -6.91
CA VAL A 29 2.02 8.88 -7.22
C VAL A 29 3.18 9.80 -6.83
N ALA A 30 3.10 11.08 -7.22
CA ALA A 30 4.13 12.06 -6.90
C ALA A 30 4.25 12.31 -5.39
N SER A 31 3.12 12.47 -4.70
CA SER A 31 3.09 12.68 -3.25
C SER A 31 3.60 11.47 -2.47
N ILE A 32 3.34 10.26 -2.97
CA ILE A 32 3.84 9.00 -2.40
C ILE A 32 5.36 8.94 -2.50
N SER A 33 5.92 9.23 -3.69
CA SER A 33 7.38 9.23 -3.89
C SER A 33 8.06 10.26 -2.97
N ALA A 34 7.53 11.48 -2.93
CA ALA A 34 8.05 12.54 -2.07
C ALA A 34 7.99 12.17 -0.58
N LEU A 35 6.96 11.44 -0.15
CA LEU A 35 6.86 10.95 1.22
C LEU A 35 7.91 9.87 1.52
N ALA A 36 8.13 8.91 0.60
CA ALA A 36 9.18 7.90 0.78
C ALA A 36 10.57 8.57 0.91
N ASP A 37 10.84 9.60 0.12
CA ASP A 37 12.06 10.39 0.20
C ASP A 37 12.20 11.13 1.53
N ALA A 38 11.14 11.84 1.96
CA ALA A 38 11.13 12.57 3.22
C ALA A 38 11.31 11.65 4.45
N LEU A 39 10.93 10.38 4.34
CA LEU A 39 11.09 9.38 5.40
C LEU A 39 12.44 8.65 5.35
N GLY A 40 13.29 8.93 4.36
CA GLY A 40 14.56 8.22 4.14
C GLY A 40 14.39 6.78 3.67
N LEU A 41 13.25 6.45 3.05
CA LEU A 41 12.87 5.10 2.64
C LEU A 41 13.05 4.85 1.14
N SER A 42 13.56 5.81 0.36
CA SER A 42 13.69 5.72 -1.11
C SER A 42 14.42 4.46 -1.57
N ALA A 43 15.48 4.04 -0.87
CA ALA A 43 16.25 2.84 -1.22
C ALA A 43 15.46 1.53 -1.05
N GLN A 44 14.43 1.53 -0.19
CA GLN A 44 13.53 0.40 0.02
C GLN A 44 12.26 0.51 -0.83
N PHE A 45 11.94 1.70 -1.32
CA PHE A 45 10.74 1.95 -2.10
C PHE A 45 10.92 1.54 -3.56
N THR A 46 10.16 0.53 -3.97
CA THR A 46 10.23 -0.07 -5.31
C THR A 46 9.36 0.65 -6.34
N GLY A 47 8.50 1.57 -5.89
CA GLY A 47 7.62 2.37 -6.74
C GLY A 47 6.13 2.19 -6.45
N THR A 48 5.32 2.92 -7.22
CA THR A 48 3.86 2.86 -7.17
C THR A 48 3.32 2.21 -8.44
N ARG A 49 2.47 1.20 -8.28
CA ARG A 49 1.72 0.57 -9.38
C ARG A 49 0.26 1.02 -9.32
N LEU A 50 -0.23 1.49 -10.47
CA LEU A 50 -1.62 1.86 -10.64
C LEU A 50 -2.41 0.65 -11.15
N THR A 51 -3.61 0.46 -10.63
CA THR A 51 -4.55 -0.52 -11.21
C THR A 51 -4.92 -0.13 -12.63
N GLU A 52 -5.10 -1.12 -13.50
CA GLU A 52 -5.63 -0.90 -14.83
C GLU A 52 -7.15 -0.66 -14.78
N GLY A 53 -7.64 0.31 -15.56
CA GLY A 53 -9.07 0.67 -15.63
C GLY A 53 -9.41 2.05 -15.07
N ASP A 54 -10.65 2.48 -15.28
CA ASP A 54 -11.17 3.75 -14.75
C ASP A 54 -11.43 3.64 -13.24
N PRO A 55 -10.81 4.47 -12.39
CA PRO A 55 -11.01 4.47 -10.94
C PRO A 55 -12.49 4.62 -10.54
N VAL A 56 -13.29 5.37 -11.30
CA VAL A 56 -14.73 5.56 -11.02
C VAL A 56 -15.50 4.28 -11.29
N ALA A 57 -15.18 3.57 -12.38
CA ALA A 57 -15.80 2.29 -12.70
C ALA A 57 -15.37 1.19 -11.71
N LEU A 58 -14.11 1.16 -11.29
CA LEU A 58 -13.63 0.22 -10.27
C LEU A 58 -14.28 0.49 -8.90
N ALA A 59 -14.51 1.75 -8.54
CA ALA A 59 -15.22 2.09 -7.30
C ALA A 59 -16.68 1.60 -7.29
N ALA A 60 -17.29 1.44 -8.47
CA ALA A 60 -18.65 0.93 -8.63
C ALA A 60 -18.74 -0.61 -8.68
N ASP A 61 -17.60 -1.31 -8.81
CA ASP A 61 -17.53 -2.77 -8.90
C ASP A 61 -16.43 -3.33 -7.98
N PRO A 62 -16.78 -3.73 -6.75
CA PRO A 62 -15.82 -4.24 -5.78
C PRO A 62 -15.04 -5.48 -6.23
N ALA A 63 -15.65 -6.35 -7.05
CA ALA A 63 -14.97 -7.55 -7.53
C ALA A 63 -13.87 -7.20 -8.53
N ARG A 64 -14.18 -6.32 -9.48
CA ARG A 64 -13.18 -5.82 -10.45
C ARG A 64 -12.07 -5.02 -9.77
N LEU A 65 -12.39 -4.28 -8.72
CA LEU A 65 -11.40 -3.57 -7.93
C LEU A 65 -10.41 -4.52 -7.23
N VAL A 66 -10.90 -5.63 -6.67
CA VAL A 66 -10.05 -6.67 -6.08
C VAL A 66 -9.12 -7.27 -7.12
N ASP A 67 -9.64 -7.66 -8.29
CA ASP A 67 -8.82 -8.25 -9.35
C ASP A 67 -7.76 -7.26 -9.87
N ALA A 68 -8.13 -6.00 -10.07
CA ALA A 68 -7.20 -4.97 -10.54
C ALA A 68 -6.11 -4.67 -9.49
N LEU A 69 -6.46 -4.64 -8.20
CA LEU A 69 -5.50 -4.52 -7.11
C LEU A 69 -4.62 -5.77 -6.96
N ALA A 70 -5.14 -6.97 -7.23
CA ALA A 70 -4.35 -8.19 -7.24
C ALA A 70 -3.27 -8.13 -8.33
N ALA A 71 -3.64 -7.69 -9.52
CA ALA A 71 -2.70 -7.53 -10.64
C ALA A 71 -1.60 -6.51 -10.30
N ALA A 72 -1.97 -5.33 -9.78
CA ALA A 72 -0.99 -4.32 -9.37
C ALA A 72 -0.08 -4.82 -8.22
N THR A 73 -0.64 -5.53 -7.24
CA THR A 73 0.11 -6.13 -6.12
C THR A 73 1.11 -7.18 -6.61
N ARG A 74 0.69 -8.04 -7.55
CA ARG A 74 1.57 -9.03 -8.17
C ARG A 74 2.73 -8.36 -8.92
N ALA A 75 2.45 -7.30 -9.68
CA ALA A 75 3.49 -6.53 -10.37
C ALA A 75 4.52 -5.93 -9.39
N CYS A 76 4.07 -5.34 -8.28
CA CYS A 76 4.98 -4.86 -7.23
C CYS A 76 5.93 -5.97 -6.74
N ILE A 77 5.42 -7.18 -6.53
CA ILE A 77 6.21 -8.29 -5.98
C ILE A 77 7.14 -8.89 -7.04
N GLU A 78 6.61 -9.24 -8.21
CA GLU A 78 7.31 -10.03 -9.22
C GLU A 78 8.21 -9.20 -10.12
N ALA A 79 7.74 -8.02 -10.55
CA ALA A 79 8.52 -7.14 -11.44
C ALA A 79 9.42 -6.18 -10.65
N ASP A 80 8.94 -5.65 -9.51
CA ASP A 80 9.68 -4.62 -8.76
C ASP A 80 10.46 -5.17 -7.56
N GLY A 81 10.22 -6.44 -7.21
CA GLY A 81 10.91 -7.10 -6.10
C GLY A 81 10.45 -6.66 -4.72
N ALA A 82 9.23 -6.12 -4.61
CA ALA A 82 8.64 -5.73 -3.33
C ALA A 82 8.43 -6.96 -2.43
N GLU A 83 8.83 -6.82 -1.18
CA GLU A 83 8.67 -7.84 -0.14
C GLU A 83 7.46 -7.55 0.77
N ALA A 84 6.88 -6.36 0.64
CA ALA A 84 5.60 -5.95 1.19
C ALA A 84 4.90 -4.97 0.23
N VAL A 85 3.57 -4.96 0.20
CA VAL A 85 2.80 -4.03 -0.64
C VAL A 85 1.80 -3.26 0.21
N ILE A 86 1.79 -1.94 0.10
CA ILE A 86 0.77 -1.11 0.75
C ILE A 86 -0.38 -0.92 -0.25
N ILE A 87 -1.61 -1.16 0.19
CA ILE A 87 -2.82 -0.88 -0.61
C ILE A 87 -3.51 0.37 -0.04
N GLY A 88 -3.50 1.45 -0.80
CA GLY A 88 -3.87 2.79 -0.32
C GLY A 88 -5.35 3.19 -0.50
N GLY A 89 -6.09 3.40 0.59
CA GLY A 89 -7.39 4.10 0.59
C GLY A 89 -8.47 3.44 1.44
N GLY A 90 -9.37 4.22 2.04
CA GLY A 90 -10.45 3.73 2.92
C GLY A 90 -11.35 2.67 2.28
N PRO A 91 -11.87 2.87 1.05
CA PRO A 91 -12.66 1.87 0.33
C PRO A 91 -11.87 0.62 -0.05
N LEU A 92 -10.53 0.70 -0.12
CA LEU A 92 -9.69 -0.41 -0.56
C LEU A 92 -9.33 -1.38 0.57
N ALA A 93 -9.61 -1.03 1.83
CA ALA A 93 -9.26 -1.86 2.98
C ALA A 93 -9.91 -3.25 2.91
N GLN A 94 -11.18 -3.31 2.49
CA GLN A 94 -11.90 -4.57 2.34
C GLN A 94 -11.36 -5.41 1.17
N ALA A 95 -10.93 -4.76 0.08
CA ALA A 95 -10.26 -5.45 -1.01
C ALA A 95 -8.90 -6.02 -0.56
N ALA A 96 -8.12 -5.26 0.21
CA ALA A 96 -6.85 -5.72 0.77
C ALA A 96 -7.02 -6.96 1.67
N ASP A 97 -8.09 -7.03 2.45
CA ASP A 97 -8.41 -8.21 3.27
C ASP A 97 -8.71 -9.47 2.43
N GLN A 98 -9.40 -9.32 1.31
CA GLN A 98 -9.65 -10.41 0.38
C GLN A 98 -8.39 -10.85 -0.39
N LEU A 99 -7.44 -9.94 -0.55
CA LEU A 99 -6.19 -10.19 -1.27
C LEU A 99 -5.14 -10.89 -0.41
N GLN A 100 -5.05 -10.59 0.89
CA GLN A 100 -3.96 -11.12 1.74
C GLN A 100 -3.79 -12.66 1.65
N PRO A 101 -4.85 -13.49 1.63
CA PRO A 101 -4.69 -14.95 1.48
C PRO A 101 -4.08 -15.40 0.15
N GLN A 102 -4.12 -14.55 -0.88
CA GLN A 102 -3.59 -14.83 -2.22
C GLN A 102 -2.08 -14.56 -2.34
N PHE A 103 -1.49 -13.87 -1.37
CA PHE A 103 -0.09 -13.46 -1.40
C PHE A 103 0.65 -13.93 -0.15
N SER A 104 1.82 -14.51 -0.35
CA SER A 104 2.75 -14.85 0.74
C SER A 104 3.46 -13.63 1.33
N ARG A 105 3.45 -12.50 0.59
CA ARG A 105 4.02 -11.23 1.04
C ARG A 105 3.00 -10.41 1.84
N PRO A 106 3.43 -9.65 2.86
CA PRO A 106 2.51 -8.83 3.64
C PRO A 106 1.86 -7.72 2.82
N ILE A 107 0.53 -7.61 2.96
CA ILE A 107 -0.26 -6.50 2.46
C ILE A 107 -0.56 -5.55 3.62
N ILE A 108 -0.07 -4.31 3.51
CA ILE A 108 -0.20 -3.30 4.55
C ILE A 108 -1.40 -2.41 4.25
N LYS A 109 -2.32 -2.32 5.22
CA LYS A 109 -3.53 -1.48 5.15
C LYS A 109 -3.29 -0.16 5.90
N PRO A 110 -3.35 1.01 5.24
CA PRO A 110 -2.89 2.26 5.85
C PRO A 110 -3.62 2.68 7.11
N ILE A 111 -4.95 2.55 7.12
CA ILE A 111 -5.76 2.92 8.29
C ILE A 111 -5.43 1.99 9.47
N ALA A 112 -5.34 0.68 9.22
CA ALA A 112 -4.97 -0.28 10.26
C ALA A 112 -3.54 -0.05 10.77
N ALA A 113 -2.59 0.30 9.89
CA ALA A 113 -1.22 0.63 10.27
C ALA A 113 -1.15 1.91 11.12
N ALA A 114 -1.92 2.93 10.77
CA ALA A 114 -2.03 4.16 11.56
C ALA A 114 -2.63 3.91 12.95
N VAL A 115 -3.70 3.10 13.02
CA VAL A 115 -4.34 2.71 14.29
C VAL A 115 -3.40 1.88 15.16
N ALA A 116 -2.71 0.88 14.59
CA ALA A 116 -1.74 0.06 15.32
C ALA A 116 -0.59 0.90 15.91
N ARG A 117 -0.08 1.88 15.15
CA ARG A 117 0.94 2.80 15.64
C ARG A 117 0.43 3.76 16.71
N MET A 118 -0.80 4.25 16.57
CA MET A 118 -1.42 5.08 17.61
C MET A 118 -1.60 4.30 18.92
N LEU A 119 -1.98 3.02 18.84
CA LEU A 119 -2.07 2.14 20.01
C LEU A 119 -0.70 1.88 20.64
N GLN A 120 0.37 1.67 19.84
CA GLN A 120 1.74 1.53 20.35
C GLN A 120 2.25 2.78 21.08
N LEU A 121 1.89 3.98 20.61
CA LEU A 121 2.26 5.24 21.26
C LEU A 121 1.48 5.54 22.54
N LEU A 122 0.31 4.91 22.72
CA LEU A 122 -0.51 5.01 23.94
C LEU A 122 -0.14 3.97 25.00
N SER A 123 0.65 2.96 24.63
CA SER A 123 1.11 1.87 25.49
C SER A 123 2.61 1.95 25.82
N ALA A 124 3.27 3.03 25.41
CA ALA A 124 4.64 3.42 25.76
C ALA A 124 4.61 4.65 26.68
#